data_AF-A0A1V2LKP5-F1
#
_entry.id   AF-A0A1V2LKP5-F1
#
_cell.length_a   1.000
_cell.length_b   1.000
_cell.length_c   1.000
_cell.angle_alpha   90.00
_cell.angle_beta   90.00
_cell.angle_gamma   90.00
#
_symmetry.space_group_name_H-M   'P 1'
#
loop_
_entity.id
_entity.type
_entity.pdbx_description
1 polymer ?
#
loop_
_entity_poly.entity_id
_entity_poly.type
_entity_poly.pdbx_seq_one_letter_code
_entity_poly.pdbx_strand_id
1 'polypeptide(L)'
;MGSFGSYIRLDYGTGHELSYIAFLGCLTMIGIIDREKFTGSEWLFVLAKYYDLIKALILRYTLEPAGSHGVWGLDDHFHLIYVFGACQLVNFKEIGVTPSSTTNPETLKNLRLKNLFFNAISFIKLVKTGPFNEHSPILYEISATRSWEKVARGTLRMYYGEVLSKHPVVQHFYFGGVFYPWEDLQGNELPSSGSDEEDHEDGKSHIDKSDAIVATTKTGMTIRNDRKLDNNTRFHMNGHNQNRFPMGSSGASSKR
;
A
#
# COMPACT_ATOMS: atom_id res chain seq x y z
N MET A 1 -7.25 8.65 10.11
CA MET A 1 -7.16 9.48 8.88
C MET A 1 -5.92 9.24 8.03
N GLY A 2 -4.99 8.33 8.38
CA GLY A 2 -3.72 8.16 7.66
C GLY A 2 -3.66 7.01 6.64
N SER A 3 -4.76 6.34 6.29
CA SER A 3 -4.68 5.04 5.59
C SER A 3 -4.49 5.12 4.07
N PHE A 4 -4.74 6.25 3.42
CA PHE A 4 -4.84 6.34 1.95
C PHE A 4 -3.74 7.19 1.29
N GLY A 5 -2.66 7.46 2.02
CA GLY A 5 -1.57 8.32 1.56
C GLY A 5 -1.60 9.72 2.18
N SER A 6 -0.59 10.52 1.87
CA SER A 6 -0.50 11.92 2.27
C SER A 6 -1.06 12.83 1.19
N TYR A 7 -2.05 13.66 1.53
CA TYR A 7 -2.60 14.65 0.62
C TYR A 7 -1.57 15.73 0.24
N ILE A 8 -0.75 16.17 1.22
CA ILE A 8 0.20 17.27 1.03
C ILE A 8 1.42 16.80 0.22
N ARG A 9 1.92 15.59 0.51
CA ARG A 9 3.11 15.05 -0.16
C ARG A 9 2.80 14.29 -1.44
N LEU A 10 1.53 13.95 -1.67
CA LEU A 10 1.10 13.07 -2.77
C LEU A 10 1.87 11.75 -2.79
N ASP A 11 2.08 11.17 -1.61
CA ASP A 11 2.80 9.91 -1.43
C ASP A 11 1.94 8.83 -0.75
N TYR A 12 2.34 7.57 -0.94
CA TYR A 12 1.77 6.43 -0.23
C TYR A 12 2.88 5.40 0.08
N GLY A 13 2.77 4.71 1.22
CA GLY A 13 3.75 3.72 1.65
C GLY A 13 3.27 2.89 2.84
N THR A 14 4.19 2.14 3.42
CA THR A 14 3.91 1.12 4.45
C THR A 14 3.37 1.70 5.76
N GLY A 15 3.66 2.96 6.11
CA GLY A 15 3.05 3.64 7.26
C GLY A 15 1.55 3.90 7.09
N HIS A 16 1.11 4.15 5.85
CA HIS A 16 -0.31 4.28 5.52
C HIS A 16 -1.01 2.92 5.55
N GLU A 17 -0.36 1.88 5.02
CA GLU A 17 -0.80 0.48 5.13
C GLU A 17 -0.98 0.05 6.60
N LEU A 18 0.00 0.37 7.46
CA LEU A 18 -0.07 0.15 8.91
C LEU A 18 -1.28 0.87 9.53
N SER A 19 -1.52 2.13 9.15
CA SER A 19 -2.67 2.89 9.64
C SER A 19 -4.01 2.24 9.26
N TYR A 20 -4.10 1.59 8.10
CA TYR A 20 -5.30 0.83 7.71
C TYR A 20 -5.50 -0.41 8.58
N ILE A 21 -4.45 -1.19 8.84
CA ILE A 21 -4.55 -2.35 9.74
C ILE A 21 -4.91 -1.92 11.15
N ALA A 22 -4.34 -0.81 11.63
CA ALA A 22 -4.67 -0.26 12.94
C ALA A 22 -6.16 0.13 13.01
N PHE A 23 -6.69 0.77 11.97
CA PHE A 23 -8.13 1.05 11.88
C PHE A 23 -8.99 -0.21 11.97
N LEU A 24 -8.64 -1.28 11.25
CA LEU A 24 -9.35 -2.56 11.36
C LEU A 24 -9.23 -3.17 12.77
N GLY A 25 -8.06 -3.03 13.40
CA GLY A 25 -7.83 -3.41 14.79
C GLY A 25 -8.78 -2.68 15.75
N CYS A 26 -8.97 -1.37 15.58
CA CYS A 26 -9.95 -0.60 16.35
C CYS A 26 -11.36 -1.16 16.19
N LEU A 27 -11.79 -1.47 14.96
CA LEU A 27 -13.11 -2.06 14.68
C LEU A 27 -13.29 -3.42 15.37
N THR A 28 -12.22 -4.21 15.47
CA THR A 28 -12.22 -5.46 16.23
C THR A 28 -12.31 -5.20 17.74
N MET A 29 -11.55 -4.23 18.28
CA MET A 29 -11.53 -3.91 19.71
C MET A 29 -12.90 -3.43 20.22
N ILE A 30 -13.66 -2.68 19.42
CA ILE A 30 -15.03 -2.24 19.77
C ILE A 30 -16.11 -3.28 19.47
N GLY A 31 -15.75 -4.46 18.94
CA GLY A 31 -16.68 -5.55 18.65
C GLY A 31 -17.56 -5.36 17.41
N ILE A 32 -17.27 -4.37 16.54
CA ILE A 32 -17.92 -4.29 15.22
C ILE A 32 -17.48 -5.47 14.35
N ILE A 33 -16.19 -5.79 14.38
CA ILE A 33 -15.65 -7.02 13.79
C ILE A 33 -15.53 -8.05 14.92
N ASP A 34 -16.44 -9.01 14.94
CA ASP A 34 -16.38 -10.13 15.88
C ASP A 34 -15.23 -11.08 15.51
N ARG A 35 -14.16 -11.06 16.30
CA ARG A 35 -12.94 -11.82 16.02
C ARG A 35 -13.15 -13.34 15.98
N GLU A 36 -14.18 -13.86 16.65
CA GLU A 36 -14.48 -15.29 16.68
C GLU A 36 -15.27 -15.74 15.46
N LYS A 37 -16.13 -14.85 14.92
CA LYS A 37 -16.97 -15.15 13.76
C LYS A 37 -16.34 -14.75 12.43
N PHE A 38 -15.47 -13.74 12.43
CA PHE A 38 -14.91 -13.19 11.20
C PHE A 38 -13.83 -14.12 10.63
N THR A 39 -14.12 -14.67 9.46
CA THR A 39 -13.31 -15.69 8.81
C THR A 39 -12.09 -15.11 8.10
N GLY A 40 -11.08 -15.94 7.85
CA GLY A 40 -9.90 -15.54 7.07
C GLY A 40 -10.26 -15.03 5.67
N SER A 41 -11.30 -15.59 5.05
CA SER A 41 -11.80 -15.17 3.74
C SER A 41 -12.34 -13.74 3.75
N GLU A 42 -13.03 -13.34 4.81
CA GLU A 42 -13.55 -11.98 4.97
C GLU A 42 -12.42 -10.98 5.21
N TRP A 43 -11.42 -11.36 6.02
CA TRP A 43 -10.19 -10.55 6.20
C TRP A 43 -9.49 -10.31 4.86
N LEU A 44 -9.32 -11.38 4.08
CA LEU A 44 -8.71 -11.29 2.75
C LEU A 44 -9.55 -10.45 1.78
N PHE A 45 -10.88 -10.51 1.86
CA PHE A 45 -11.76 -9.69 1.03
C PHE A 45 -11.60 -8.19 1.34
N VAL A 46 -11.65 -7.82 2.62
CA VAL A 46 -11.47 -6.42 3.07
C VAL A 46 -10.09 -5.89 2.66
N LEU A 47 -9.04 -6.69 2.85
CA LEU A 47 -7.68 -6.34 2.43
C LEU A 47 -7.57 -6.23 0.90
N ALA A 48 -8.13 -7.17 0.14
CA ALA A 48 -8.09 -7.12 -1.33
C ALA A 48 -8.76 -5.85 -1.87
N LYS A 49 -9.92 -5.46 -1.31
CA LYS A 49 -10.60 -4.22 -1.71
C LYS A 49 -9.81 -2.97 -1.37
N TYR A 50 -9.15 -2.96 -0.21
CA TYR A 50 -8.23 -1.89 0.15
C TYR A 50 -7.08 -1.79 -0.86
N TYR A 51 -6.38 -2.88 -1.16
CA TYR A 51 -5.26 -2.84 -2.11
C TYR A 51 -5.70 -2.47 -3.53
N ASP A 52 -6.86 -2.93 -3.99
CA ASP A 52 -7.41 -2.52 -5.29
C ASP A 52 -7.65 -1.00 -5.34
N LEU A 53 -8.17 -0.42 -4.27
CA LEU A 53 -8.32 1.03 -4.14
C LEU A 53 -6.97 1.75 -4.14
N ILE A 54 -6.01 1.31 -3.32
CA ILE A 54 -4.70 1.99 -3.25
C ILE A 54 -3.96 1.91 -4.58
N LYS A 55 -3.93 0.76 -5.25
CA LYS A 55 -3.31 0.65 -6.59
C LYS A 55 -3.97 1.59 -7.60
N ALA A 56 -5.30 1.74 -7.54
CA ALA A 56 -6.01 2.70 -8.38
C ALA A 56 -5.60 4.15 -8.04
N LEU A 57 -5.44 4.50 -6.76
CA LEU A 57 -4.97 5.82 -6.34
C LEU A 57 -3.53 6.09 -6.80
N ILE A 58 -2.61 5.14 -6.60
CA ILE A 58 -1.21 5.24 -7.06
C ILE A 58 -1.16 5.52 -8.55
N LEU A 59 -1.88 4.75 -9.37
CA LEU A 59 -1.92 4.96 -10.81
C LEU A 59 -2.61 6.27 -11.21
N ARG A 60 -3.73 6.60 -10.56
CA ARG A 60 -4.58 7.74 -10.95
C ARG A 60 -3.92 9.08 -10.62
N TYR A 61 -3.26 9.16 -9.47
CA TYR A 61 -2.66 10.38 -8.95
C TYR A 61 -1.13 10.37 -9.01
N THR A 62 -0.53 9.31 -9.54
CA THR A 62 0.93 9.15 -9.66
C THR A 62 1.61 9.36 -8.30
N LEU A 63 1.08 8.68 -7.28
CA LEU A 63 1.57 8.83 -5.92
C LEU A 63 3.03 8.36 -5.83
N GLU A 64 3.85 9.14 -5.15
CA GLU A 64 5.25 8.79 -4.90
C GLU A 64 5.35 7.74 -3.79
N PRO A 65 6.39 6.88 -3.80
CA PRO A 65 6.68 5.98 -2.69
C PRO A 65 7.03 6.77 -1.41
N ALA A 66 6.26 6.58 -0.35
CA ALA A 66 6.51 7.21 0.94
C ALA A 66 7.55 6.41 1.74
N GLY A 67 8.71 7.02 1.98
CA GLY A 67 9.85 6.39 2.66
C GLY A 67 10.75 5.64 1.66
N SER A 68 11.88 6.23 1.31
CA SER A 68 12.79 5.67 0.32
C SER A 68 13.75 4.64 0.95
N HIS A 69 13.40 3.35 0.92
CA HIS A 69 14.39 2.28 1.02
C HIS A 69 15.13 2.03 -0.31
N GLY A 70 14.67 2.68 -1.39
CA GLY A 70 15.19 2.49 -2.75
C GLY A 70 15.06 1.04 -3.19
N VAL A 71 16.07 0.55 -3.92
CA VAL A 71 16.11 -0.82 -4.45
C VAL A 71 16.22 -1.89 -3.34
N TRP A 72 16.52 -1.49 -2.09
CA TRP A 72 16.62 -2.37 -0.93
C TRP A 72 15.32 -2.49 -0.12
N GLY A 73 14.23 -1.88 -0.58
CA GLY A 73 12.89 -2.13 -0.06
C GLY A 73 12.31 -3.44 -0.58
N LEU A 74 11.33 -4.01 0.15
CA LEU A 74 10.56 -5.16 -0.36
C LEU A 74 9.75 -4.77 -1.61
N ASP A 75 9.07 -3.63 -1.53
CA ASP A 75 8.27 -3.00 -2.57
C ASP A 75 8.19 -1.49 -2.26
N ASP A 76 7.82 -0.69 -3.25
CA ASP A 76 7.75 0.77 -3.13
C ASP A 76 6.64 1.24 -2.17
N HIS A 77 5.53 0.51 -2.11
CA HIS A 77 4.30 0.98 -1.45
C HIS A 77 3.79 0.01 -0.38
N PHE A 78 4.01 -1.29 -0.53
CA PHE A 78 3.33 -2.32 0.25
C PHE A 78 4.30 -3.26 0.97
N HIS A 79 3.90 -3.78 2.12
CA HIS A 79 4.63 -4.88 2.79
C HIS A 79 3.69 -6.00 3.20
N LEU A 80 2.58 -5.65 3.85
CA LEU A 80 1.66 -6.62 4.42
C LEU A 80 0.94 -7.44 3.36
N ILE A 81 0.75 -6.90 2.16
CA ILE A 81 0.20 -7.67 1.02
C ILE A 81 1.01 -8.96 0.76
N TYR A 82 2.33 -8.92 0.92
CA TYR A 82 3.21 -10.09 0.76
C TYR A 82 3.12 -11.04 1.94
N VAL A 83 3.00 -10.51 3.17
CA VAL A 83 2.85 -11.34 4.37
C VAL A 83 1.57 -12.16 4.29
N PHE A 84 0.43 -11.50 4.07
CA PHE A 84 -0.86 -12.17 3.95
C PHE A 84 -0.91 -13.08 2.73
N GLY A 85 -0.36 -12.64 1.60
CA GLY A 85 -0.29 -13.43 0.38
C GLY A 85 0.53 -14.71 0.52
N ALA A 86 1.65 -14.67 1.25
CA ALA A 86 2.45 -15.85 1.55
C ALA A 86 1.70 -16.79 2.52
N CYS A 87 1.03 -16.24 3.54
CA CYS A 87 0.21 -17.02 4.48
C CYS A 87 -0.92 -17.79 3.78
N GLN A 88 -1.55 -17.21 2.74
CA GLN A 88 -2.57 -17.91 1.93
C GLN A 88 -2.04 -19.20 1.26
N LEU A 89 -0.72 -19.32 1.06
CA LEU A 89 -0.09 -20.43 0.34
C LEU A 89 0.62 -21.41 1.28
N VAL A 90 0.68 -21.11 2.58
CA VAL A 90 1.22 -22.04 3.58
C VAL A 90 0.29 -23.26 3.65
N ASN A 91 0.87 -24.46 3.54
CA ASN A 91 0.17 -25.74 3.55
C ASN A 91 -0.82 -25.97 2.39
N PHE A 92 -0.89 -25.08 1.40
CA PHE A 92 -1.80 -25.21 0.26
C PHE A 92 -1.16 -25.98 -0.90
N LYS A 93 -0.87 -27.28 -0.67
CA LYS A 93 -0.15 -28.13 -1.63
C LYS A 93 -0.92 -28.41 -2.92
N GLU A 94 -2.25 -28.34 -2.89
CA GLU A 94 -3.13 -28.66 -4.03
C GLU A 94 -2.94 -27.74 -5.24
N ILE A 95 -2.52 -26.48 -5.03
CA ILE A 95 -2.27 -25.53 -6.13
C ILE A 95 -0.92 -25.82 -6.83
N GLY A 96 -0.01 -26.55 -6.19
CA GLY A 96 1.28 -26.92 -6.77
C GLY A 96 2.22 -25.74 -7.04
N VAL A 97 1.95 -24.56 -6.50
CA VAL A 97 2.80 -23.37 -6.68
C VAL A 97 3.86 -23.25 -5.61
N THR A 98 5.06 -22.86 -6.04
CA THR A 98 6.20 -22.58 -5.16
C THR A 98 6.58 -21.12 -5.28
N PRO A 99 7.42 -20.57 -4.38
CA PRO A 99 7.86 -19.18 -4.51
C PRO A 99 8.51 -18.85 -5.86
N SER A 100 9.16 -19.81 -6.52
CA SER A 100 9.73 -19.61 -7.86
C SER A 100 8.67 -19.39 -8.93
N SER A 101 7.43 -19.83 -8.71
CA SER A 101 6.30 -19.59 -9.61
C SER A 101 5.88 -18.11 -9.64
N THR A 102 6.33 -17.27 -8.70
CA THR A 102 6.01 -15.82 -8.67
C THR A 102 6.58 -15.05 -9.85
N THR A 103 7.62 -15.56 -10.50
CA THR A 103 8.21 -14.93 -11.70
C THR A 103 7.60 -15.45 -13.00
N ASN A 104 6.83 -16.55 -12.95
CA ASN A 104 6.21 -17.16 -14.12
C ASN A 104 4.99 -16.32 -14.60
N PRO A 105 4.98 -15.84 -15.86
CA PRO A 105 3.90 -15.00 -16.38
C PRO A 105 2.51 -15.66 -16.39
N GLU A 106 2.44 -16.95 -16.68
CA GLU A 106 1.17 -17.68 -16.76
C GLU A 106 0.59 -17.92 -15.36
N THR A 107 1.43 -18.29 -14.39
CA THR A 107 1.02 -18.40 -12.99
C THR A 107 0.52 -17.06 -12.45
N LEU A 108 1.22 -15.96 -12.74
CA LEU A 108 0.80 -14.62 -12.34
C LEU A 108 -0.58 -14.27 -12.91
N LYS A 109 -0.80 -14.50 -14.22
CA LYS A 109 -2.09 -14.24 -14.86
C LYS A 109 -3.24 -14.97 -14.18
N ASN A 110 -3.01 -16.23 -13.78
CA ASN A 110 -4.02 -17.10 -13.18
C ASN A 110 -4.27 -16.83 -11.69
N LEU A 111 -3.26 -16.39 -10.94
CA LEU A 111 -3.34 -16.21 -9.48
C LEU A 111 -3.45 -14.77 -9.01
N ARG A 112 -3.22 -13.76 -9.86
CA ARG A 112 -3.28 -12.34 -9.46
C ARG A 112 -4.60 -11.89 -8.85
N LEU A 113 -5.72 -12.57 -9.16
CA LEU A 113 -7.03 -12.26 -8.57
C LEU A 113 -7.40 -13.16 -7.38
N LYS A 114 -6.60 -14.19 -7.10
CA LYS A 114 -6.88 -15.22 -6.08
C LYS A 114 -5.95 -15.14 -4.88
N ASN A 115 -4.76 -14.57 -5.06
CA ASN A 115 -3.74 -14.49 -4.03
C ASN A 115 -3.09 -13.10 -4.01
N LEU A 116 -2.94 -12.53 -2.82
CA LEU A 116 -2.42 -11.17 -2.61
C LEU A 116 -0.95 -11.04 -3.02
N PHE A 117 -0.13 -12.08 -2.83
CA PHE A 117 1.28 -12.07 -3.23
C PHE A 117 1.41 -11.95 -4.75
N PHE A 118 0.72 -12.82 -5.49
CA PHE A 118 0.69 -12.77 -6.96
C PHE A 118 0.03 -11.50 -7.49
N ASN A 119 -0.96 -10.96 -6.76
CA ASN A 119 -1.57 -9.66 -7.07
C ASN A 119 -0.53 -8.52 -7.02
N ALA A 120 0.26 -8.46 -5.96
CA ALA A 120 1.31 -7.45 -5.76
C ALA A 120 2.41 -7.56 -6.83
N ILE A 121 2.93 -8.76 -7.09
CA ILE A 121 3.95 -8.97 -8.13
C ILE A 121 3.43 -8.58 -9.52
N SER A 122 2.16 -8.88 -9.80
CA SER A 122 1.53 -8.47 -11.06
C SER A 122 1.43 -6.95 -11.19
N PHE A 123 1.20 -6.25 -10.08
CA PHE A 123 1.20 -4.78 -10.05
C PHE A 123 2.60 -4.20 -10.27
N ILE A 124 3.64 -4.76 -9.64
CA ILE A 124 5.04 -4.35 -9.91
C ILE A 124 5.34 -4.46 -11.40
N LYS A 125 5.04 -5.61 -12.02
CA LYS A 125 5.31 -5.84 -13.45
C LYS A 125 4.49 -4.94 -14.38
N LEU A 126 3.39 -4.36 -13.89
CA LEU A 126 2.60 -3.37 -14.62
C LEU A 126 3.27 -1.99 -14.58
N VAL A 127 3.83 -1.60 -13.42
CA VAL A 127 4.34 -0.23 -13.19
C VAL A 127 5.84 -0.08 -13.45
N LYS A 128 6.62 -1.14 -13.27
CA LYS A 128 8.07 -1.16 -13.50
C LYS A 128 8.42 -1.92 -14.77
N THR A 129 9.30 -1.33 -15.57
CA THR A 129 9.84 -1.94 -16.78
C THR A 129 11.27 -2.44 -16.55
N GLY A 130 11.65 -3.51 -17.24
CA GLY A 130 13.00 -4.08 -17.18
C GLY A 130 13.05 -5.43 -16.45
N PRO A 131 14.25 -6.00 -16.29
CA PRO A 131 14.46 -7.25 -15.58
C PRO A 131 14.03 -7.15 -14.10
N PHE A 132 13.25 -8.15 -13.65
CA PHE A 132 12.65 -8.13 -12.31
C PHE A 132 13.69 -8.09 -11.17
N ASN A 133 14.83 -8.74 -11.37
CA ASN A 133 15.95 -8.75 -10.43
C ASN A 133 16.64 -7.39 -10.28
N GLU A 134 16.54 -6.49 -11.27
CA GLU A 134 17.19 -5.17 -11.22
C GLU A 134 16.37 -4.18 -10.39
N HIS A 135 15.04 -4.18 -10.56
CA HIS A 135 14.17 -3.22 -9.88
C HIS A 135 13.50 -3.77 -8.62
N SER A 136 13.59 -5.08 -8.37
CA SER A 136 12.99 -5.77 -7.22
C SER A 136 13.86 -6.97 -6.74
N PRO A 137 15.14 -6.75 -6.38
CA PRO A 137 16.07 -7.83 -6.04
C PRO A 137 15.63 -8.65 -4.82
N ILE A 138 15.08 -8.02 -3.77
CA ILE A 138 14.62 -8.75 -2.56
C ILE A 138 13.49 -9.73 -2.90
N LEU A 139 12.51 -9.30 -3.70
CA LEU A 139 11.44 -10.18 -4.15
C LEU A 139 11.95 -11.27 -5.09
N TYR A 140 12.97 -10.97 -5.89
CA TYR A 140 13.63 -11.96 -6.73
C TYR A 140 14.35 -13.03 -5.88
N GLU A 141 15.07 -12.64 -4.82
CA GLU A 141 15.67 -13.57 -3.86
C GLU A 141 14.62 -14.42 -3.12
N ILE A 142 13.50 -13.81 -2.71
CA ILE A 142 12.38 -14.54 -2.10
C ILE A 142 11.85 -15.61 -3.07
N SER A 143 11.80 -15.34 -4.38
CA SER A 143 11.36 -16.32 -5.38
C SER A 143 12.27 -17.56 -5.45
N ALA A 144 13.55 -17.45 -5.05
CA ALA A 144 14.47 -18.58 -4.99
C ALA A 144 14.24 -19.49 -3.75
N THR A 145 13.39 -19.07 -2.81
CA THR A 145 13.07 -19.84 -1.60
C THR A 145 12.16 -21.04 -1.94
N ARG A 146 12.35 -22.16 -1.25
CA ARG A 146 11.59 -23.40 -1.52
C ARG A 146 10.25 -23.52 -0.79
N SER A 147 10.00 -22.72 0.24
CA SER A 147 8.87 -22.89 1.15
C SER A 147 8.14 -21.57 1.43
N TRP A 148 6.83 -21.55 1.18
CA TRP A 148 5.95 -20.44 1.54
C TRP A 148 5.92 -20.17 3.04
N GLU A 149 6.10 -21.17 3.88
CA GLU A 149 6.20 -21.00 5.34
C GLU A 149 7.46 -20.22 5.73
N LYS A 150 8.58 -20.43 5.02
CA LYS A 150 9.79 -19.63 5.20
C LYS A 150 9.58 -18.21 4.69
N VAL A 151 8.92 -18.04 3.54
CA VAL A 151 8.60 -16.71 2.99
C VAL A 151 7.69 -15.92 3.94
N ALA A 152 6.61 -16.53 4.44
CA ALA A 152 5.67 -15.87 5.36
C ALA A 152 6.36 -15.43 6.66
N ARG A 153 7.15 -16.32 7.29
CA ARG A 153 7.91 -15.95 8.49
C ARG A 153 8.98 -14.89 8.21
N GLY A 154 9.69 -15.00 7.09
CA GLY A 154 10.75 -14.06 6.71
C GLY A 154 10.20 -12.66 6.45
N THR A 155 9.14 -12.56 5.64
CA THR A 155 8.47 -11.29 5.35
C THR A 155 7.82 -10.68 6.60
N LEU A 156 7.28 -11.49 7.50
CA LEU A 156 6.76 -10.99 8.80
C LEU A 156 7.89 -10.45 9.69
N ARG A 157 9.03 -11.14 9.79
CA ARG A 157 10.21 -10.62 10.53
C ARG A 157 10.72 -9.32 9.93
N MET A 158 10.78 -9.25 8.60
CA MET A 158 11.16 -8.04 7.88
C MET A 158 10.17 -6.89 8.17
N TYR A 159 8.88 -7.17 8.34
CA TYR A 159 7.89 -6.14 8.71
C TYR A 159 8.20 -5.49 10.06
N TYR A 160 8.58 -6.29 11.07
CA TYR A 160 8.99 -5.76 12.37
C TYR A 160 10.23 -4.86 12.27
N GLY A 161 11.21 -5.23 11.45
CA GLY A 161 12.48 -4.50 11.30
C GLY A 161 12.39 -3.26 10.40
N GLU A 162 11.69 -3.36 9.27
CA GLU A 162 11.67 -2.36 8.20
C GLU A 162 10.42 -1.46 8.21
N VAL A 163 9.38 -1.84 8.95
CA VAL A 163 8.19 -0.98 9.14
C VAL A 163 8.10 -0.53 10.59
N LEU A 164 7.83 -1.45 11.52
CA LEU A 164 7.51 -1.08 12.90
C LEU A 164 8.70 -0.48 13.68
N SER A 165 9.92 -0.90 13.37
CA SER A 165 11.15 -0.38 14.01
C SER A 165 11.81 0.77 13.24
N LYS A 166 11.15 1.31 12.20
CA LYS A 166 11.72 2.41 11.39
C LYS A 166 11.01 3.72 11.69
N HIS A 167 11.70 4.61 12.40
CA HIS A 167 11.18 5.95 12.73
C HIS A 167 10.57 6.69 11.53
N PRO A 168 11.22 6.82 10.35
CA PRO A 168 10.63 7.54 9.23
C PRO A 168 9.29 6.99 8.74
N VAL A 169 9.02 5.71 9.01
CA VAL A 169 7.78 5.01 8.63
C VAL A 169 6.70 5.20 9.70
N VAL A 170 7.04 5.05 10.98
CA VAL A 170 6.08 5.09 12.10
C VAL A 170 5.89 6.46 12.73
N GLN A 171 6.70 7.46 12.41
CA GLN A 171 6.60 8.83 12.96
C GLN A 171 5.23 9.51 12.72
N HIS A 172 4.47 9.02 11.73
CA HIS A 172 3.13 9.52 11.43
C HIS A 172 2.02 8.59 11.93
N PHE A 173 2.36 7.57 12.72
CA PHE A 173 1.39 6.74 13.41
C PHE A 173 0.84 7.50 14.62
N TYR A 174 -0.48 7.65 14.69
CA TYR A 174 -1.12 8.40 15.75
C TYR A 174 -1.44 7.50 16.93
N PHE A 175 -0.97 7.92 18.11
CA PHE A 175 -1.35 7.36 19.39
C PHE A 175 -2.48 8.18 20.00
N GLY A 176 -3.40 7.52 20.70
CA GLY A 176 -4.53 8.17 21.35
C GLY A 176 -5.00 7.33 22.54
N GLY A 177 -5.70 7.95 23.48
CA GLY A 177 -5.98 7.34 24.79
C GLY A 177 -6.99 6.18 24.83
N VAL A 178 -7.40 5.63 23.69
CA VAL A 178 -8.41 4.54 23.65
C VAL A 178 -7.84 3.26 23.02
N PHE A 179 -7.41 3.34 21.75
CA PHE A 179 -7.00 2.14 21.01
C PHE A 179 -5.50 1.86 21.04
N TYR A 180 -4.71 2.93 20.97
CA TYR A 180 -3.25 2.86 20.89
C TYR A 180 -2.66 3.90 21.84
N PRO A 181 -2.73 3.69 23.16
CA PRO A 181 -2.16 4.62 24.14
C PRO A 181 -0.63 4.63 24.05
N TRP A 182 -0.03 5.78 24.33
CA TRP A 182 1.42 5.97 24.39
C TRP A 182 1.92 5.70 25.81
N GLU A 183 1.72 4.46 26.25
CA GLU A 183 2.01 4.01 27.62
C GLU A 183 2.84 2.71 27.58
N ASP A 184 3.62 2.48 28.63
CA ASP A 184 4.31 1.21 28.82
C ASP A 184 3.34 0.08 29.22
N LEU A 185 3.85 -1.14 29.39
CA LEU A 185 3.04 -2.29 29.78
C LEU A 185 2.47 -2.19 31.21
N GLN A 186 2.94 -1.23 32.01
CA GLN A 186 2.48 -0.93 33.36
C GLN A 186 1.49 0.26 33.39
N GLY A 187 1.22 0.91 32.25
CA GLY A 187 0.35 2.08 32.13
C GLY A 187 1.04 3.41 32.43
N ASN A 188 2.36 3.45 32.51
CA ASN A 188 3.08 4.72 32.66
C ASN A 188 3.28 5.38 31.30
N GLU A 189 3.14 6.71 31.25
CA GLU A 189 3.35 7.47 30.01
C GLU A 189 4.78 7.29 29.48
N LEU A 190 4.88 7.06 28.17
CA LEU A 190 6.16 6.97 27.48
C LEU A 190 6.68 8.38 27.13
N PRO A 191 8.01 8.55 26.99
CA PRO A 191 8.59 9.83 26.61
C PRO A 191 7.98 10.34 25.29
N SER A 192 7.51 11.58 25.28
CA SER A 192 7.08 12.27 24.06
C SER A 192 8.13 13.30 23.66
N SER A 193 8.50 13.33 22.39
CA SER A 193 9.31 14.42 21.83
C SER A 193 8.37 15.58 21.47
N GLY A 194 7.77 16.19 22.49
CA GLY A 194 6.95 17.40 22.38
C GLY A 194 7.80 18.63 22.69
N SER A 195 7.71 19.63 21.83
CA SER A 195 8.38 20.93 21.88
C SER A 195 8.09 21.72 23.16
N ASP A 196 9.11 21.94 23.98
CA ASP A 196 9.21 23.07 24.90
C ASP A 196 9.45 24.37 24.10
N GLU A 197 8.61 24.67 23.11
CA GLU A 197 8.44 26.05 22.65
C GLU A 197 7.27 26.61 23.45
N GLU A 198 7.59 27.04 24.67
CA GLU A 198 6.77 28.01 25.38
C GLU A 198 6.57 29.22 24.45
N ASP A 199 5.33 29.45 24.05
CA ASP A 199 4.88 30.70 23.44
C ASP A 199 5.17 31.85 24.43
N HIS A 200 6.38 32.40 24.37
CA HIS A 200 6.67 33.71 24.95
C HIS A 200 6.08 34.77 24.02
N GLU A 201 4.82 35.12 24.29
CA GLU A 201 4.37 36.49 24.08
C GLU A 201 5.25 37.41 24.93
N ASP A 202 6.15 38.17 24.29
CA ASP A 202 6.45 39.52 24.75
C ASP A 202 7.19 40.38 23.70
N GLY A 203 6.71 41.62 23.55
CA GLY A 203 7.58 42.77 23.35
C GLY A 203 8.08 43.12 21.95
N LYS A 204 7.43 44.13 21.34
CA LYS A 204 7.94 44.94 20.23
C LYS A 204 9.42 45.36 20.37
N SER A 205 10.20 45.26 19.30
CA SER A 205 11.14 46.32 18.90
C SER A 205 11.47 46.32 17.41
N HIS A 206 11.38 47.52 16.83
CA HIS A 206 11.69 47.94 15.47
C HIS A 206 13.20 47.86 15.13
N ILE A 207 13.54 47.98 13.82
CA ILE A 207 14.85 48.33 13.17
C ILE A 207 15.59 47.09 12.58
N ASP A 208 16.16 47.04 11.36
CA ASP A 208 16.21 47.89 10.16
C ASP A 208 16.44 47.01 8.92
N LYS A 209 16.15 47.56 7.73
CA LYS A 209 16.55 46.98 6.44
C LYS A 209 17.97 47.41 6.08
N SER A 210 18.94 46.52 6.21
CA SER A 210 20.18 46.55 5.42
C SER A 210 21.01 45.30 5.70
N ASP A 211 21.02 44.36 4.77
CA ASP A 211 22.26 43.96 4.08
C ASP A 211 22.01 42.73 3.21
N ALA A 212 22.03 43.00 1.91
CA ALA A 212 22.20 42.01 0.87
C ALA A 212 23.65 41.49 0.93
N ILE A 213 23.84 40.19 1.07
CA ILE A 213 25.07 39.53 0.60
C ILE A 213 24.69 38.34 -0.27
N VAL A 214 25.16 38.47 -1.51
CA VAL A 214 25.12 37.54 -2.63
C VAL A 214 25.99 36.31 -2.32
N ALA A 215 25.46 35.11 -2.55
CA ALA A 215 26.27 33.92 -2.80
C ALA A 215 25.62 33.10 -3.93
N THR A 216 26.08 33.35 -5.15
CA THR A 216 25.85 32.50 -6.32
C THR A 216 26.99 31.51 -6.41
N THR A 217 26.70 30.21 -6.46
CA THR A 217 27.58 29.25 -7.13
C THR A 217 26.77 28.24 -7.91
N LYS A 218 27.06 28.25 -9.21
CA LYS A 218 26.50 27.45 -10.31
C LYS A 218 26.74 25.95 -10.10
N THR A 219 25.71 25.15 -10.36
CA THR A 219 25.86 23.92 -11.16
C THR A 219 24.60 23.74 -11.98
N GLY A 220 24.72 23.90 -13.30
CA GLY A 220 23.62 23.76 -14.24
C GLY A 220 23.38 22.30 -14.62
N MET A 221 22.11 21.91 -14.64
CA MET A 221 21.59 20.86 -15.51
C MET A 221 20.17 21.26 -15.93
N THR A 222 20.04 21.70 -17.17
CA THR A 222 18.77 22.07 -17.80
C THR A 222 18.08 20.80 -18.28
N ILE A 223 16.92 20.46 -17.70
CA ILE A 223 16.00 19.48 -18.28
C ILE A 223 14.92 20.23 -19.05
N ARG A 224 14.94 20.10 -20.38
CA ARG A 224 13.87 20.54 -21.29
C ARG A 224 12.60 19.71 -21.02
N ASN A 225 11.54 20.37 -20.57
CA ASN A 225 10.18 19.81 -20.57
C ASN A 225 9.45 20.25 -21.84
N ASP A 226 9.63 19.50 -22.92
CA ASP A 226 8.73 19.55 -24.08
C ASP A 226 7.86 18.29 -24.08
N ARG A 227 6.67 18.36 -23.50
CA ARG A 227 5.56 17.48 -23.86
C ARG A 227 4.26 18.29 -23.85
N LYS A 228 3.81 18.61 -25.06
CA LYS A 228 2.46 19.11 -25.36
C LYS A 228 1.45 18.06 -24.88
N LEU A 229 0.48 18.51 -24.09
CA LEU A 229 -0.70 17.76 -23.69
C LEU A 229 -1.68 17.72 -24.87
N ASP A 230 -1.82 16.54 -25.50
CA ASP A 230 -2.93 16.27 -26.40
C ASP A 230 -4.18 15.97 -25.58
N ASN A 231 -5.10 16.94 -25.58
CA ASN A 231 -6.44 16.82 -25.03
C ASN A 231 -7.31 15.93 -25.93
N ASN A 232 -7.25 14.60 -25.76
CA ASN A 232 -8.38 13.76 -26.19
C ASN A 232 -8.38 12.36 -25.54
N THR A 233 -8.97 12.22 -24.34
CA THR A 233 -9.64 10.96 -23.97
C THR A 233 -10.66 11.22 -22.87
N ARG A 234 -11.88 11.55 -23.31
CA ARG A 234 -13.06 11.75 -22.47
C ARG A 234 -13.66 10.36 -22.17
N PHE A 235 -13.49 9.85 -20.95
CA PHE A 235 -14.18 8.64 -20.50
C PHE A 235 -15.65 8.96 -20.23
N HIS A 236 -16.54 8.49 -21.11
CA HIS A 236 -17.99 8.55 -20.92
C HIS A 236 -18.41 7.47 -19.91
N MET A 237 -18.85 7.88 -18.73
CA MET A 237 -19.71 7.07 -17.88
C MET A 237 -21.17 7.38 -18.23
N ASN A 238 -21.93 6.39 -18.66
CA ASN A 238 -23.39 6.46 -18.63
C ASN A 238 -23.92 5.25 -17.87
N GLY A 239 -24.55 5.54 -16.73
CA GLY A 239 -25.44 4.63 -16.03
C GLY A 239 -26.89 4.83 -16.48
N HIS A 240 -27.66 3.76 -16.31
CA HIS A 240 -29.13 3.66 -16.28
C HIS A 240 -29.91 3.85 -17.60
N ASN A 241 -30.47 2.73 -18.11
CA ASN A 241 -31.94 2.67 -18.23
C ASN A 241 -32.47 1.23 -18.15
N GLN A 242 -33.70 1.13 -17.63
CA GLN A 242 -34.43 -0.07 -17.23
C GLN A 242 -35.14 -0.80 -18.40
N ASN A 243 -35.50 -2.06 -18.13
CA ASN A 243 -36.64 -2.83 -18.66
C ASN A 243 -36.71 -3.19 -20.15
N ARG A 244 -36.70 -4.51 -20.45
CA ARG A 244 -37.90 -5.30 -20.85
C ARG A 244 -37.52 -6.71 -21.31
N PHE A 245 -38.16 -7.70 -20.70
CA PHE A 245 -38.33 -9.06 -21.23
C PHE A 245 -39.16 -9.05 -22.52
N PRO A 246 -38.97 -10.02 -23.42
CA PRO A 246 -40.03 -10.50 -24.29
C PRO A 246 -40.48 -11.91 -23.90
N MET A 247 -41.79 -12.04 -23.66
CA MET A 247 -42.56 -13.28 -23.66
C MET A 247 -43.15 -13.51 -25.05
N GLY A 248 -43.23 -14.79 -25.45
CA GLY A 248 -44.12 -15.34 -26.47
C GLY A 248 -43.43 -15.68 -27.80
N SER A 249 -43.70 -16.78 -28.51
CA SER A 249 -44.44 -18.03 -28.26
C SER A 249 -44.38 -18.85 -29.57
N SER A 250 -44.48 -20.18 -29.45
CA SER A 250 -44.97 -21.16 -30.44
C SER A 250 -44.12 -21.54 -31.67
N GLY A 251 -44.02 -22.85 -31.91
CA GLY A 251 -43.46 -23.47 -33.11
C GLY A 251 -43.03 -24.92 -32.91
N ALA A 252 -44.00 -25.85 -32.84
CA ALA A 252 -43.77 -27.29 -32.87
C ALA A 252 -43.24 -27.77 -34.23
N SER A 253 -42.35 -28.77 -34.27
CA SER A 253 -42.52 -29.96 -35.13
C SER A 253 -41.46 -31.03 -34.87
N SER A 254 -41.95 -32.26 -34.81
CA SER A 254 -41.29 -33.56 -34.78
C SER A 254 -40.50 -33.85 -36.07
N LYS A 255 -39.38 -34.59 -35.97
CA LYS A 255 -39.19 -35.96 -36.51
C LYS A 255 -37.70 -36.36 -36.65
N ARG A 256 -37.47 -37.63 -36.25
CA ARG A 256 -36.35 -38.56 -36.50
C ARG A 256 -35.11 -38.43 -35.62
#